data_AF-A0A7S0ERP1-F1
#
_entry.id   AF-A0A7S0ERP1-F1
#
_cell.length_a   1.000
_cell.length_b   1.000
_cell.length_c   1.000
_cell.angle_alpha   90.00
_cell.angle_beta   90.00
_cell.angle_gamma   90.00
#
_symmetry.space_group_name_H-M   'P 1'
#
loop_
_entity.id
_entity.type
_entity.pdbx_description
1 polymer ?
#
loop_
_entity_poly.entity_id
_entity_poly.type
_entity_poly.pdbx_seq_one_letter_code
_entity_poly.pdbx_strand_id
1 'polypeptide(L)'
;MLSLAFATLATSSKLSLSGSVLKHDDAARRTLALRGGAKAGDIARIAGAGLMLADGIGRFAYPHKVVAMLGADTSDVPALIAARSEGHWRLGLAIMLLADASDARALIALSHYICTVNLLGDIPGNDALDAPQAPLIVLAAVFGALGYGTARGVVPNWMSPASCILNGLQFYLTPKRAWAVYGADGKGVSDLALAKTRRIGWGLILRGIYLGSILAGVARKDAFGYVLAGTAVNGILPILSGQTKYDFGTPRGQVSFVLIAALIAASSMWR
;
A
#
# COMPACT_ATOMS: atom_id res chain seq x y z
N MET A 1 -45.08 -42.36 47.98
CA MET A 1 -45.18 -40.97 47.45
C MET A 1 -43.77 -40.47 47.17
N LEU A 2 -43.58 -39.77 46.04
CA LEU A 2 -42.35 -39.12 45.54
C LEU A 2 -41.33 -40.00 44.80
N SER A 3 -41.75 -40.39 43.60
CA SER A 3 -40.88 -40.46 42.41
C SER A 3 -40.92 -39.10 41.73
N LEU A 4 -39.84 -38.31 41.75
CA LEU A 4 -39.55 -37.17 40.83
C LEU A 4 -38.29 -36.42 41.31
N ALA A 5 -37.10 -36.85 40.89
CA ALA A 5 -35.85 -36.12 41.12
C ALA A 5 -34.79 -36.33 40.02
N PHE A 6 -35.20 -36.43 38.74
CA PHE A 6 -34.25 -36.67 37.63
C PHE A 6 -34.46 -35.81 36.37
N ALA A 7 -35.10 -34.64 36.46
CA ALA A 7 -35.43 -33.84 35.27
C ALA A 7 -34.79 -32.43 35.19
N THR A 8 -33.93 -32.02 36.12
CA THR A 8 -33.49 -30.60 36.18
C THR A 8 -32.00 -30.33 35.90
N LEU A 9 -31.24 -31.32 35.41
CA LEU A 9 -29.80 -31.18 35.13
C LEU A 9 -29.41 -31.23 33.64
N ALA A 10 -30.38 -31.23 32.71
CA ALA A 10 -30.12 -31.36 31.27
C ALA A 10 -30.40 -30.09 30.43
N THR A 11 -30.75 -28.96 31.04
CA THR A 11 -31.10 -27.72 30.30
C THR A 11 -30.09 -26.59 30.43
N SER A 12 -29.06 -26.71 31.28
CA SER A 12 -28.04 -25.66 31.46
C SER A 12 -26.87 -25.75 30.46
N SER A 13 -26.65 -26.88 29.78
CA SER A 13 -25.52 -27.06 28.86
C SER A 13 -25.76 -26.53 27.44
N LYS A 14 -27.01 -26.23 27.05
CA LYS A 14 -27.33 -25.72 25.71
C LYS A 14 -27.19 -24.21 25.54
N LEU A 15 -27.13 -23.42 26.62
CA LEU A 15 -26.95 -21.96 26.51
C LEU A 15 -25.48 -21.50 26.42
N SER A 16 -24.51 -22.33 26.81
CA SER A 16 -23.08 -21.97 26.75
C SER A 16 -22.41 -22.32 25.42
N LEU A 17 -22.97 -23.24 24.64
CA LEU A 17 -22.41 -23.68 23.34
C LEU A 17 -22.75 -22.73 22.20
N SER A 18 -23.85 -21.98 22.29
CA SER A 18 -24.25 -21.00 21.26
C SER A 18 -23.23 -19.85 21.15
N GLY A 19 -22.74 -19.33 22.28
CA GLY A 19 -21.80 -18.20 22.30
C GLY A 19 -20.36 -18.55 21.87
N SER A 20 -19.89 -19.77 22.09
CA SER A 20 -18.54 -20.20 21.68
C SER A 20 -18.50 -20.63 20.21
N VAL A 21 -19.56 -21.29 19.72
CA VAL A 21 -19.68 -21.70 18.32
C VAL A 21 -19.86 -20.48 17.40
N LEU A 22 -20.68 -19.49 17.80
CA LEU A 22 -20.84 -18.24 17.06
C LEU A 22 -19.53 -17.42 16.97
N LYS A 23 -18.74 -17.36 18.07
CA LYS A 23 -17.44 -16.66 18.07
C LYS A 23 -16.39 -17.38 17.21
N HIS A 24 -16.39 -18.71 17.19
CA HIS A 24 -15.49 -19.49 16.33
C HIS A 24 -15.85 -19.34 14.85
N ASP A 25 -17.14 -19.31 14.51
CA ASP A 25 -17.61 -19.08 13.14
C ASP A 25 -17.25 -17.67 12.64
N ASP A 26 -17.38 -16.65 13.48
CA ASP A 26 -16.99 -15.29 13.13
C ASP A 26 -15.47 -15.13 12.95
N ALA A 27 -14.67 -15.76 13.81
CA ALA A 27 -13.22 -15.75 13.69
C ALA A 27 -12.75 -16.51 12.44
N ALA A 28 -13.36 -17.66 12.14
CA ALA A 28 -13.07 -18.44 10.94
C ALA A 28 -13.49 -17.69 9.66
N ARG A 29 -14.67 -17.06 9.65
CA ARG A 29 -15.13 -16.22 8.52
C ARG A 29 -14.24 -15.01 8.30
N ARG A 30 -13.80 -14.33 9.36
CA ARG A 30 -12.83 -13.22 9.26
C ARG A 30 -11.49 -13.70 8.71
N THR A 31 -11.01 -14.86 9.16
CA THR A 31 -9.76 -15.46 8.66
C THR A 31 -9.87 -15.87 7.19
N LEU A 32 -11.00 -16.46 6.76
CA LEU A 32 -11.25 -16.77 5.35
C LEU A 32 -11.40 -15.49 4.48
N ALA A 33 -12.07 -14.46 4.99
CA ALA A 33 -12.19 -13.16 4.30
C ALA A 33 -10.83 -12.44 4.18
N LEU A 34 -9.91 -12.70 5.10
CA LEU A 34 -8.52 -12.22 5.06
C LEU A 34 -7.61 -13.07 4.16
N ARG A 35 -7.88 -14.36 3.99
CA ARG A 35 -7.07 -15.22 3.11
C ARG A 35 -7.44 -15.07 1.64
N GLY A 36 -8.71 -14.74 1.35
CA GLY A 36 -9.22 -14.78 -0.01
C GLY A 36 -9.44 -16.23 -0.42
N GLY A 37 -10.63 -16.54 -0.91
CA GLY A 37 -10.97 -17.85 -1.44
C GLY A 37 -11.24 -17.69 -2.92
N ALA A 38 -10.70 -18.59 -3.75
CA ALA A 38 -10.65 -18.62 -5.22
C ALA A 38 -11.95 -18.24 -5.97
N LYS A 39 -12.42 -17.01 -5.79
CA LYS A 39 -13.54 -16.36 -6.47
C LYS A 39 -12.95 -15.38 -7.48
N ALA A 40 -13.72 -14.99 -8.49
CA ALA A 40 -13.29 -14.08 -9.55
C ALA A 40 -12.62 -12.78 -9.02
N GLY A 41 -13.09 -12.25 -7.88
CA GLY A 41 -12.48 -11.08 -7.22
C GLY A 41 -11.06 -11.29 -6.68
N ASP A 42 -10.67 -12.52 -6.33
CA ASP A 42 -9.28 -12.84 -5.97
C ASP A 42 -8.36 -12.95 -7.18
N ILE A 43 -8.87 -13.40 -8.33
CA ILE A 43 -8.12 -13.41 -9.59
C ILE A 43 -7.81 -11.97 -10.03
N ALA A 44 -8.80 -11.07 -9.96
CA ALA A 44 -8.63 -9.65 -10.26
C ALA A 44 -7.57 -9.00 -9.35
N ARG A 45 -7.57 -9.33 -8.06
CA ARG A 45 -6.55 -8.92 -7.10
C ARG A 45 -5.16 -9.42 -7.47
N ILE A 46 -5.01 -10.71 -7.75
CA ILE A 46 -3.71 -11.31 -8.08
C ILE A 46 -3.17 -10.72 -9.39
N ALA A 47 -3.99 -10.62 -10.43
CA ALA A 47 -3.60 -10.06 -11.71
C ALA A 47 -3.21 -8.58 -11.57
N GLY A 48 -4.03 -7.77 -10.89
CA GLY A 48 -3.74 -6.35 -10.70
C GLY A 48 -2.50 -6.10 -9.83
N ALA A 49 -2.31 -6.89 -8.77
CA ALA A 49 -1.10 -6.83 -7.96
C ALA A 49 0.15 -7.30 -8.74
N GLY A 50 0.01 -8.31 -9.60
CA GLY A 50 1.08 -8.76 -10.51
C GLY A 50 1.48 -7.69 -11.53
N LEU A 51 0.51 -6.97 -12.10
CA LEU A 51 0.78 -5.83 -12.98
C LEU A 51 1.49 -4.69 -12.24
N MET A 52 1.04 -4.37 -11.01
CA MET A 52 1.72 -3.38 -10.16
C MET A 52 3.15 -3.80 -9.83
N LEU A 53 3.37 -5.09 -9.57
CA LEU A 53 4.69 -5.65 -9.31
C LEU A 53 5.59 -5.46 -10.54
N ALA A 54 5.12 -5.84 -11.74
CA ALA A 54 5.87 -5.70 -12.98
C ALA A 54 6.22 -4.24 -13.30
N ASP A 55 5.28 -3.31 -13.16
CA ASP A 55 5.54 -1.86 -13.31
C ASP A 55 6.56 -1.36 -12.27
N GLY A 56 6.43 -1.80 -11.01
CA GLY A 56 7.38 -1.49 -9.94
C GLY A 56 8.80 -1.96 -10.26
N ILE A 57 8.97 -3.21 -10.74
CA ILE A 57 10.26 -3.76 -11.16
C ILE A 57 10.83 -2.93 -12.31
N GLY A 58 10.01 -2.63 -13.32
CA GLY A 58 10.42 -1.86 -14.49
C GLY A 58 10.97 -0.48 -14.11
N ARG A 59 10.28 0.23 -13.20
CA ARG A 59 10.72 1.54 -12.69
C ARG A 59 11.99 1.48 -11.85
N PHE A 60 12.09 0.46 -10.99
CA PHE A 60 13.25 0.30 -10.12
C PHE A 60 14.52 -0.06 -10.91
N ALA A 61 14.41 -1.05 -11.82
CA ALA A 61 15.53 -1.58 -12.59
C ALA A 61 15.91 -0.69 -13.78
N TYR A 62 14.94 -0.01 -14.40
CA TYR A 62 15.15 0.76 -15.63
C TYR A 62 14.63 2.21 -15.53
N PRO A 63 15.07 3.01 -14.55
CA PRO A 63 14.57 4.37 -14.35
C PRO A 63 14.82 5.28 -15.58
N HIS A 64 15.92 5.09 -16.31
CA HIS A 64 16.19 5.83 -17.55
C HIS A 64 15.16 5.55 -18.65
N LYS A 65 14.70 4.30 -18.82
CA LYS A 65 13.65 3.97 -19.78
C LYS A 65 12.34 4.65 -19.40
N VAL A 66 12.04 4.70 -18.10
CA VAL A 66 10.82 5.36 -17.58
C VAL A 66 10.86 6.87 -17.80
N VAL A 67 12.00 7.51 -17.62
CA VAL A 67 12.18 8.93 -17.93
C VAL A 67 12.11 9.19 -19.44
N ALA A 68 12.77 8.35 -20.25
CA ALA A 68 12.75 8.46 -21.71
C ALA A 68 11.35 8.31 -22.32
N MET A 69 10.51 7.41 -21.78
CA MET A 69 9.11 7.24 -22.22
C MET A 69 8.26 8.51 -22.02
N LEU A 70 8.69 9.43 -21.14
CA LEU A 70 8.03 10.72 -20.91
C LEU A 70 8.60 11.83 -21.82
N GLY A 71 9.53 11.50 -22.72
CA GLY A 71 10.23 12.48 -23.58
C GLY A 71 11.13 13.44 -22.79
N ALA A 72 11.56 13.04 -21.60
CA ALA A 72 12.36 13.87 -20.70
C ALA A 72 13.85 13.53 -20.78
N ASP A 73 14.68 14.44 -20.28
CA ASP A 73 16.13 14.28 -20.22
C ASP A 73 16.52 13.11 -19.30
N THR A 74 17.18 12.11 -19.87
CA THR A 74 17.63 10.92 -19.15
C THR A 74 18.88 11.14 -18.30
N SER A 75 19.44 12.36 -18.30
CA SER A 75 20.55 12.77 -17.42
C SER A 75 20.08 13.45 -16.14
N ASP A 76 18.77 13.70 -15.98
CA ASP A 76 18.16 14.28 -14.78
C ASP A 76 18.24 13.30 -13.58
N VAL A 77 19.32 13.40 -12.81
CA VAL A 77 19.62 12.54 -11.66
C VAL A 77 18.48 12.52 -10.63
N PRO A 78 17.95 13.67 -10.15
CA PRO A 78 16.79 13.68 -9.26
C PRO A 78 15.56 12.93 -9.81
N ALA A 79 15.25 13.07 -11.10
CA ALA A 79 14.11 12.36 -11.70
C ALA A 79 14.33 10.85 -11.80
N LEU A 80 15.57 10.41 -12.04
CA LEU A 80 15.93 8.99 -12.06
C LEU A 80 15.82 8.37 -10.66
N ILE A 81 16.29 9.07 -9.64
CA ILE A 81 16.16 8.65 -8.23
C ILE A 81 14.67 8.53 -7.87
N ALA A 82 13.88 9.56 -8.16
CA ALA A 82 12.45 9.54 -7.89
C ALA A 82 11.72 8.42 -8.66
N ALA A 83 12.14 8.12 -9.89
CA ALA A 83 11.59 7.01 -10.67
C ALA A 83 11.89 5.66 -10.04
N ARG A 84 13.15 5.45 -9.60
CA ARG A 84 13.55 4.23 -8.91
C ARG A 84 12.78 4.06 -7.60
N SER A 85 12.69 5.12 -6.80
CA SER A 85 11.96 5.15 -5.54
C SER A 85 10.47 4.86 -5.75
N GLU A 86 9.83 5.48 -6.76
CA GLU A 86 8.46 5.14 -7.16
C GLU A 86 8.29 3.64 -7.43
N GLY A 87 9.28 3.06 -8.13
CA GLY A 87 9.35 1.62 -8.39
C GLY A 87 9.30 0.79 -7.12
N HIS A 88 10.22 1.00 -6.17
CA HIS A 88 10.22 0.20 -4.95
C HIS A 88 9.02 0.43 -4.03
N TRP A 89 8.42 1.62 -4.06
CA TRP A 89 7.28 1.93 -3.19
C TRP A 89 6.05 1.20 -3.70
N ARG A 90 5.95 1.09 -5.03
CA ARG A 90 4.97 0.25 -5.72
C ARG A 90 5.24 -1.25 -5.54
N LEU A 91 6.49 -1.71 -5.59
CA LEU A 91 6.85 -3.10 -5.27
C LEU A 91 6.34 -3.49 -3.88
N GLY A 92 6.62 -2.65 -2.88
CA GLY A 92 6.16 -2.89 -1.52
C GLY A 92 4.64 -2.97 -1.38
N LEU A 93 3.89 -2.11 -2.10
CA LEU A 93 2.43 -2.21 -2.13
C LEU A 93 1.98 -3.53 -2.79
N ALA A 94 2.57 -3.89 -3.93
CA ALA A 94 2.23 -5.14 -4.63
C ALA A 94 2.51 -6.38 -3.76
N ILE A 95 3.63 -6.42 -3.05
CA ILE A 95 3.95 -7.49 -2.08
C ILE A 95 2.88 -7.58 -1.01
N MET A 96 2.44 -6.46 -0.42
CA MET A 96 1.36 -6.48 0.58
C MET A 96 0.04 -6.98 0.02
N LEU A 97 -0.27 -6.65 -1.23
CA LEU A 97 -1.49 -7.09 -1.89
C LEU A 97 -1.48 -8.59 -2.20
N LEU A 98 -0.30 -9.17 -2.40
CA LEU A 98 -0.09 -10.60 -2.68
C LEU A 98 0.17 -11.44 -1.42
N ALA A 99 0.68 -10.83 -0.35
CA ALA A 99 1.08 -11.53 0.86
C ALA A 99 -0.07 -12.34 1.45
N ASP A 100 0.15 -13.61 1.74
CA ASP A 100 -0.77 -14.40 2.55
C ASP A 100 -0.50 -14.10 4.02
N ALA A 101 -1.35 -13.30 4.65
CA ALA A 101 -1.18 -12.90 6.04
C ALA A 101 -2.14 -13.69 6.93
N SER A 102 -1.63 -14.24 8.03
CA SER A 102 -2.42 -15.00 9.00
C SER A 102 -3.56 -14.17 9.60
N ASP A 103 -3.34 -12.87 9.75
CA ASP A 103 -4.28 -11.89 10.30
C ASP A 103 -3.91 -10.45 9.89
N ALA A 104 -4.78 -9.50 10.24
CA ALA A 104 -4.59 -8.08 9.95
C ALA A 104 -3.32 -7.50 10.59
N ARG A 105 -2.94 -7.94 11.81
CA ARG A 105 -1.77 -7.43 12.52
C ARG A 105 -0.49 -7.86 11.83
N ALA A 106 -0.40 -9.11 11.37
CA ALA A 106 0.72 -9.61 10.59
C ALA A 106 0.91 -8.78 9.31
N LEU A 107 -0.18 -8.44 8.61
CA LEU A 107 -0.12 -7.61 7.41
C LEU A 107 0.34 -6.17 7.70
N ILE A 108 -0.04 -5.61 8.84
CA ILE A 108 0.35 -4.26 9.28
C ILE A 108 1.82 -4.24 9.71
N ALA A 109 2.27 -5.25 10.44
CA ALA A 109 3.68 -5.43 10.77
C ALA A 109 4.53 -5.56 9.50
N LEU A 110 4.07 -6.35 8.53
CA LEU A 110 4.72 -6.48 7.21
C LEU A 110 4.84 -5.12 6.51
N SER A 111 3.84 -4.25 6.61
CA SER A 111 3.92 -2.91 6.02
C SER A 111 5.07 -2.08 6.58
N HIS A 112 5.29 -2.12 7.90
CA HIS A 112 6.41 -1.44 8.54
C HIS A 112 7.77 -2.01 8.08
N TYR A 113 7.89 -3.34 7.99
CA TYR A 113 9.11 -3.95 7.44
C TYR A 113 9.35 -3.57 5.97
N ILE A 114 8.30 -3.49 5.16
CA ILE A 114 8.42 -3.03 3.78
C ILE A 114 8.84 -1.56 3.72
N CYS A 115 8.32 -0.68 4.59
CA CYS A 115 8.81 0.69 4.69
C CYS A 115 10.31 0.75 5.03
N THR A 116 10.77 -0.15 5.91
CA THR A 116 12.20 -0.28 6.25
C THR A 116 13.03 -0.60 5.02
N VAL A 117 12.66 -1.66 4.29
CA VAL A 117 13.38 -2.09 3.07
C VAL A 117 13.36 -1.01 2.00
N ASN A 118 12.23 -0.35 1.80
CA ASN A 118 12.11 0.74 0.82
C ASN A 118 13.02 1.91 1.18
N LEU A 119 13.07 2.35 2.43
CA LEU A 119 13.96 3.44 2.84
C LEU A 119 15.44 3.08 2.65
N LEU A 120 15.83 1.83 2.92
CA LEU A 120 17.19 1.35 2.64
C LEU A 120 17.47 1.33 1.13
N GLY A 121 16.47 1.00 0.31
CA GLY A 121 16.55 1.04 -1.15
C GLY A 121 16.72 2.46 -1.73
N ASP A 122 16.35 3.49 -0.98
CA ASP A 122 16.51 4.90 -1.37
C ASP A 122 17.94 5.42 -1.12
N ILE A 123 18.74 4.75 -0.27
CA ILE A 123 20.09 5.19 0.12
C ILE A 123 21.02 5.44 -1.08
N PRO A 124 21.14 4.54 -2.08
CA PRO A 124 22.02 4.77 -3.24
C PRO A 124 21.65 6.00 -4.06
N GLY A 125 20.40 6.49 -3.94
CA GLY A 125 19.99 7.75 -4.57
C GLY A 125 20.61 8.97 -3.90
N ASN A 126 20.81 8.93 -2.58
CA ASN A 126 21.41 10.04 -1.84
C ASN A 126 22.89 10.22 -2.18
N ASP A 127 23.61 9.15 -2.51
CA ASP A 127 25.03 9.21 -2.93
C ASP A 127 25.21 10.08 -4.16
N ALA A 128 24.33 9.94 -5.16
CA ALA A 128 24.40 10.71 -6.39
C ALA A 128 24.07 12.21 -6.20
N LEU A 129 23.56 12.61 -5.04
CA LEU A 129 23.19 13.99 -4.70
C LEU A 129 24.06 14.59 -3.58
N ASP A 130 25.02 13.82 -3.06
CA ASP A 130 25.75 14.13 -1.83
C ASP A 130 24.79 14.53 -0.69
N ALA A 131 23.69 13.79 -0.56
CA ALA A 131 22.69 14.00 0.48
C ALA A 131 22.98 13.11 1.70
N PRO A 132 22.65 13.56 2.93
CA PRO A 132 22.91 12.77 4.12
C PRO A 132 22.11 11.46 4.10
N GLN A 133 22.78 10.33 4.36
CA GLN A 133 22.12 9.01 4.44
C GLN A 133 21.46 8.77 5.80
N ALA A 134 21.98 9.39 6.87
CA ALA A 134 21.56 9.16 8.24
C ALA A 134 20.03 9.28 8.46
N PRO A 135 19.32 10.28 7.90
CA PRO A 135 17.86 10.38 8.04
C PRO A 135 17.12 9.13 7.55
N LEU A 136 17.53 8.55 6.41
CA LEU A 136 16.91 7.34 5.85
C LEU A 136 17.20 6.12 6.72
N ILE A 137 18.44 5.97 7.19
CA ILE A 137 18.85 4.84 8.06
C ILE A 137 18.10 4.87 9.39
N VAL A 138 18.02 6.04 10.02
CA VAL A 138 17.29 6.20 11.30
C VAL A 138 15.81 5.90 11.10
N LEU A 139 15.19 6.43 10.05
CA LEU A 139 13.78 6.19 9.78
C LEU A 139 13.50 4.71 9.43
N ALA A 140 14.41 4.06 8.70
CA ALA A 140 14.34 2.62 8.45
C ALA A 140 14.39 1.82 9.76
N ALA A 141 15.31 2.15 10.67
CA ALA A 141 15.40 1.50 11.98
C ALA A 141 14.11 1.70 12.81
N VAL A 142 13.54 2.92 12.79
CA VAL A 142 12.25 3.21 13.45
C VAL A 142 11.14 2.33 12.87
N PHE A 143 11.02 2.22 11.55
CA PHE A 143 10.01 1.35 10.94
C PHE A 143 10.26 -0.13 11.25
N GLY A 144 11.52 -0.59 11.33
CA GLY A 144 11.84 -1.95 11.74
C GLY A 144 11.37 -2.24 13.18
N ALA A 145 11.63 -1.30 14.08
CA ALA A 145 11.17 -1.38 15.47
C ALA A 145 9.64 -1.35 15.58
N LEU A 146 8.96 -0.51 14.78
CA LEU A 146 7.50 -0.47 14.70
C LEU A 146 6.94 -1.81 14.19
N GLY A 147 7.53 -2.40 13.16
CA GLY A 147 7.13 -3.71 12.64
C GLY A 147 7.20 -4.80 13.71
N TYR A 148 8.31 -4.83 14.45
CA TYR A 148 8.48 -5.76 15.58
C TYR A 148 7.46 -5.49 16.69
N GLY A 149 7.29 -4.23 17.10
CA GLY A 149 6.34 -3.82 18.12
C GLY A 149 4.88 -4.13 17.75
N THR A 150 4.50 -3.94 16.48
CA THR A 150 3.17 -4.30 15.97
C THR A 150 2.95 -5.81 16.01
N ALA A 151 3.94 -6.61 15.57
CA ALA A 151 3.84 -8.06 15.62
C ALA A 151 3.64 -8.57 17.07
N ARG A 152 4.30 -7.93 18.03
CA ARG A 152 4.15 -8.20 19.48
C ARG A 152 2.89 -7.62 20.11
N GLY A 153 2.16 -6.75 19.42
CA GLY A 153 0.97 -6.09 19.96
C GLY A 153 1.21 -4.92 20.88
N VAL A 154 2.45 -4.42 20.93
CA VAL A 154 2.84 -3.25 21.73
C VAL A 154 2.50 -1.95 20.98
N VAL A 155 2.66 -1.97 19.65
CA VAL A 155 2.34 -0.82 18.79
C VAL A 155 0.89 -0.92 18.31
N PRO A 156 0.07 0.15 18.45
CA PRO A 156 -1.29 0.16 17.94
C PRO A 156 -1.35 -0.05 16.43
N ASN A 157 -2.24 -0.93 15.98
CA ASN A 157 -2.33 -1.29 14.57
C ASN A 157 -2.65 -0.10 13.63
N TRP A 158 -3.34 0.93 14.11
CA TRP A 158 -3.72 2.12 13.32
C TRP A 158 -2.53 3.00 12.96
N MET A 159 -1.40 2.85 13.65
CA MET A 159 -0.21 3.68 13.44
C MET A 159 0.36 3.50 12.04
N SER A 160 0.38 2.28 11.48
CA SER A 160 0.85 2.05 10.11
C SER A 160 -0.01 2.77 9.05
N PRO A 161 -1.34 2.57 8.95
CA PRO A 161 -2.15 3.28 7.97
C PRO A 161 -2.09 4.79 8.15
N ALA A 162 -2.12 5.31 9.38
CA ALA A 162 -1.97 6.73 9.64
C ALA A 162 -0.62 7.27 9.16
N SER A 163 0.48 6.58 9.49
CA SER A 163 1.82 6.98 9.04
C SER A 163 1.95 6.94 7.51
N CYS A 164 1.35 5.96 6.83
CA CYS A 164 1.36 5.88 5.37
C CYS A 164 0.57 7.05 4.75
N ILE A 165 -0.62 7.37 5.27
CA ILE A 165 -1.45 8.46 4.76
C ILE A 165 -0.77 9.81 5.01
N LEU A 166 -0.30 10.09 6.22
CA LEU A 166 0.29 11.38 6.57
C LEU A 166 1.61 11.64 5.82
N ASN A 167 2.51 10.64 5.77
CA ASN A 167 3.71 10.76 4.94
C ASN A 167 3.37 10.86 3.46
N GLY A 168 2.39 10.08 3.01
CA GLY A 168 1.94 10.13 1.62
C GLY A 168 1.39 11.51 1.23
N LEU A 169 0.61 12.13 2.11
CA LEU A 169 0.12 13.51 1.95
C LEU A 169 1.27 14.52 1.91
N GLN A 170 2.29 14.38 2.76
CA GLN A 170 3.47 15.25 2.72
C GLN A 170 4.20 15.16 1.37
N PHE A 171 4.42 13.96 0.86
CA PHE A 171 5.08 13.74 -0.43
C PHE A 171 4.21 14.21 -1.62
N TYR A 172 2.89 14.06 -1.51
CA TYR A 172 1.95 14.45 -2.56
C TYR A 172 1.71 15.96 -2.63
N LEU A 173 1.43 16.60 -1.49
CA LEU A 173 1.08 18.02 -1.40
C LEU A 173 2.31 18.92 -1.35
N THR A 174 3.39 18.46 -0.70
CA THR A 174 4.60 19.26 -0.46
C THR A 174 5.88 18.53 -0.87
N PRO A 175 6.02 18.09 -2.13
CA PRO A 175 7.17 17.29 -2.55
C PRO A 175 8.50 18.00 -2.29
N LYS A 176 8.62 19.32 -2.51
CA LYS A 176 9.84 20.08 -2.20
C LYS A 176 10.26 19.95 -0.73
N ARG A 177 9.29 20.02 0.19
CA ARG A 177 9.55 19.83 1.63
C ARG A 177 9.92 18.39 1.96
N ALA A 178 9.34 17.41 1.28
CA ALA A 178 9.74 16.01 1.44
C ALA A 178 11.23 15.84 1.10
N TRP A 179 11.69 16.38 -0.03
CA TRP A 179 13.13 16.37 -0.37
C TRP A 179 14.00 17.10 0.66
N ALA A 180 13.54 18.24 1.17
CA ALA A 180 14.27 19.00 2.18
C ALA A 180 14.45 18.24 3.49
N VAL A 181 13.42 17.51 3.95
CA VAL A 181 13.49 16.70 5.19
C VAL A 181 14.56 15.60 5.10
N TYR A 182 14.84 15.08 3.90
CA TYR A 182 15.90 14.10 3.67
C TYR A 182 17.23 14.74 3.26
N GLY A 183 17.40 16.05 3.45
CA GLY A 183 18.65 16.77 3.23
C GLY A 183 19.01 16.98 1.75
N ALA A 184 18.04 16.86 0.85
CA ALA A 184 18.22 17.09 -0.59
C ALA A 184 17.69 18.47 -1.03
N ASP A 185 17.49 19.40 -0.10
CA ASP A 185 17.14 20.78 -0.43
C ASP A 185 18.27 21.47 -1.21
N GLY A 186 17.92 22.28 -2.19
CA GLY A 186 18.89 22.98 -3.05
C GLY A 186 19.72 22.08 -3.98
N LYS A 187 19.51 20.76 -4.00
CA LYS A 187 20.26 19.79 -4.84
C LYS A 187 19.73 19.66 -6.28
N GLY A 188 19.21 20.75 -6.85
CA GLY A 188 18.77 20.78 -8.26
C GLY A 188 17.52 19.94 -8.57
N VAL A 189 16.59 19.77 -7.61
CA VAL A 189 15.38 18.96 -7.78
C VAL A 189 14.51 19.49 -8.93
N SER A 190 14.40 18.71 -10.00
CA SER A 190 13.64 19.06 -11.20
C SER A 190 12.12 18.94 -11.02
N ASP A 191 11.34 19.58 -11.89
CA ASP A 191 9.87 19.44 -11.89
C ASP A 191 9.42 18.00 -12.12
N LEU A 192 10.16 17.23 -12.92
CA LEU A 192 9.89 15.81 -13.14
C LEU A 192 10.15 14.99 -11.87
N ALA A 193 11.23 15.27 -11.15
CA ALA A 193 11.50 14.65 -9.86
C ALA A 193 10.38 14.94 -8.84
N LEU A 194 9.90 16.18 -8.79
CA LEU A 194 8.78 16.57 -7.94
C LEU A 194 7.49 15.85 -8.33
N ALA A 195 7.18 15.76 -9.62
CA ALA A 195 6.00 15.03 -10.11
C ALA A 195 6.05 13.54 -9.71
N LYS A 196 7.19 12.88 -9.91
CA LYS A 196 7.40 11.49 -9.49
C LYS A 196 7.33 11.33 -7.96
N THR A 197 7.81 12.30 -7.21
CA THR A 197 7.70 12.31 -5.74
C THR A 197 6.25 12.35 -5.28
N ARG A 198 5.39 13.10 -5.98
CA ARG A 198 3.95 13.06 -5.72
C ARG A 198 3.39 11.66 -5.92
N ARG A 199 3.85 10.94 -6.95
CA ARG A 199 3.41 9.54 -7.18
C ARG A 199 3.83 8.58 -6.08
N ILE A 200 5.02 8.76 -5.51
CA ILE A 200 5.45 8.03 -4.30
C ILE A 200 4.45 8.32 -3.17
N GLY A 201 4.16 9.61 -2.93
CA GLY A 201 3.19 10.04 -1.93
C GLY A 201 1.80 9.44 -2.13
N TRP A 202 1.31 9.41 -3.36
CA TRP A 202 0.04 8.77 -3.68
C TRP A 202 0.06 7.26 -3.41
N GLY A 203 1.15 6.57 -3.79
CA GLY A 203 1.32 5.15 -3.47
C GLY A 203 1.27 4.85 -1.97
N LEU A 204 1.84 5.74 -1.15
CA LEU A 204 1.75 5.67 0.31
C LEU A 204 0.32 5.88 0.83
N ILE A 205 -0.40 6.87 0.28
CA ILE A 205 -1.83 7.08 0.62
C ILE A 205 -2.64 5.82 0.30
N LEU A 206 -2.47 5.24 -0.88
CA LEU A 206 -3.17 4.02 -1.28
C LEU A 206 -2.83 2.83 -0.37
N ARG A 207 -1.57 2.68 0.03
CA ARG A 207 -1.15 1.67 1.02
C ARG A 207 -1.87 1.88 2.35
N GLY A 208 -1.99 3.13 2.81
CA GLY A 208 -2.71 3.47 4.02
C GLY A 208 -4.21 3.21 3.94
N ILE A 209 -4.85 3.53 2.81
CA ILE A 209 -6.25 3.19 2.54
C ILE A 209 -6.47 1.68 2.59
N TYR A 210 -5.58 0.90 1.96
CA TYR A 210 -5.64 -0.55 1.98
C TYR A 210 -5.59 -1.08 3.42
N LEU A 211 -4.56 -0.70 4.17
CA LEU A 211 -4.38 -1.14 5.56
C LEU A 211 -5.53 -0.69 6.48
N GLY A 212 -6.00 0.56 6.33
CA GLY A 212 -7.13 1.08 7.09
C GLY A 212 -8.42 0.30 6.81
N SER A 213 -8.63 -0.10 5.55
CA SER A 213 -9.76 -0.94 5.16
C SER A 213 -9.68 -2.32 5.82
N ILE A 214 -8.49 -2.95 5.81
CA ILE A 214 -8.27 -4.24 6.49
C ILE A 214 -8.55 -4.11 8.00
N LEU A 215 -8.13 -3.01 8.63
CA LEU A 215 -8.42 -2.74 10.04
C LEU A 215 -9.89 -2.55 10.34
N ALA A 216 -10.63 -1.94 9.41
CA ALA A 216 -12.08 -1.80 9.51
C ALA A 216 -12.83 -3.13 9.25
N GLY A 217 -12.12 -4.23 8.99
CA GLY A 217 -12.71 -5.54 8.72
C GLY A 217 -13.22 -5.72 7.29
N VAL A 218 -12.81 -4.83 6.37
CA VAL A 218 -13.14 -4.95 4.95
C VAL A 218 -12.42 -6.16 4.35
N ALA A 219 -13.11 -6.94 3.53
CA ALA A 219 -12.51 -8.07 2.84
C ALA A 219 -11.37 -7.60 1.90
N ARG A 220 -10.31 -8.41 1.75
CA ARG A 220 -9.13 -7.99 0.97
C ARG A 220 -9.42 -7.65 -0.48
N LYS A 221 -10.39 -8.34 -1.10
CA LYS A 221 -10.84 -8.04 -2.47
C LYS A 221 -11.41 -6.61 -2.58
N ASP A 222 -12.19 -6.18 -1.59
CA ASP A 222 -12.85 -4.87 -1.60
C ASP A 222 -11.86 -3.77 -1.23
N ALA A 223 -10.99 -4.03 -0.24
CA ALA A 223 -9.88 -3.16 0.09
C ALA A 223 -8.93 -2.94 -1.11
N PHE A 224 -8.66 -3.98 -1.89
CA PHE A 224 -7.93 -3.87 -3.16
C PHE A 224 -8.71 -3.06 -4.20
N GLY A 225 -10.02 -3.27 -4.30
CA GLY A 225 -10.90 -2.43 -5.12
C GLY A 225 -10.76 -0.94 -4.79
N TYR A 226 -10.69 -0.57 -3.50
CA TYR A 226 -10.48 0.82 -3.09
C TYR A 226 -9.12 1.37 -3.51
N VAL A 227 -8.05 0.56 -3.45
CA VAL A 227 -6.73 0.94 -3.97
C VAL A 227 -6.80 1.27 -5.46
N LEU A 228 -7.50 0.46 -6.24
CA LEU A 228 -7.62 0.69 -7.68
C LEU A 228 -8.57 1.84 -8.02
N ALA A 229 -9.64 2.02 -7.26
CA ALA A 229 -10.49 3.20 -7.38
C ALA A 229 -9.69 4.48 -7.12
N GLY A 230 -8.89 4.51 -6.04
CA GLY A 230 -7.99 5.63 -5.76
C GLY A 230 -6.92 5.82 -6.85
N THR A 231 -6.42 4.73 -7.41
CA THR A 231 -5.49 4.78 -8.56
C THR A 231 -6.14 5.45 -9.77
N ALA A 232 -7.39 5.10 -10.09
CA ALA A 232 -8.16 5.72 -11.16
C ALA A 232 -8.41 7.21 -10.91
N VAL A 233 -8.81 7.60 -9.70
CA VAL A 233 -9.01 9.01 -9.30
C VAL A 233 -7.75 9.84 -9.51
N ASN A 234 -6.59 9.32 -9.10
CA ASN A 234 -5.31 10.00 -9.33
C ASN A 234 -4.90 10.07 -10.81
N GLY A 235 -5.39 9.15 -11.64
CA GLY A 235 -5.22 9.25 -13.09
C GLY A 235 -6.12 10.31 -13.74
N ILE A 236 -7.29 10.60 -13.15
CA ILE A 236 -8.23 11.62 -13.65
C ILE A 236 -7.81 13.03 -13.24
N LEU A 237 -7.30 13.22 -12.02
CA LEU A 237 -6.94 14.54 -11.49
C LEU A 237 -6.02 15.37 -12.42
N PRO A 238 -4.94 14.80 -13.00
CA PRO A 238 -4.08 15.52 -13.95
C PRO A 238 -4.78 15.87 -15.27
N ILE A 239 -5.83 15.14 -15.66
CA ILE A 239 -6.68 15.48 -16.83
C ILE A 239 -7.44 16.76 -16.54
N LEU A 240 -8.07 16.83 -15.35
CA LEU A 240 -8.86 17.97 -14.92
C LEU A 240 -8.00 19.22 -14.65
N SER A 241 -6.75 19.03 -14.24
CA SER A 241 -5.82 20.13 -13.92
C SER A 241 -4.87 20.52 -15.06
N GLY A 242 -4.90 19.82 -16.20
CA GLY A 242 -4.01 20.09 -17.35
C GLY A 242 -2.54 19.69 -17.14
N GLN A 243 -2.22 18.88 -16.13
CA GLN A 243 -0.85 18.48 -15.75
C GLN A 243 -0.39 17.15 -16.38
N THR A 244 -1.01 16.72 -17.47
CA THR A 244 -0.83 15.38 -18.08
C THR A 244 0.59 15.05 -18.55
N LYS A 245 1.42 16.07 -18.84
CA LYS A 245 2.74 15.93 -19.48
C LYS A 245 3.73 15.05 -18.70
N TYR A 246 3.76 15.16 -17.37
CA TYR A 246 4.81 14.52 -16.56
C TYR A 246 4.41 13.17 -15.95
N ASP A 247 3.15 12.81 -16.08
CA ASP A 247 2.57 11.68 -15.37
C ASP A 247 2.40 10.46 -16.29
N PHE A 248 1.92 10.64 -17.52
CA PHE A 248 1.51 9.51 -18.36
C PHE A 248 2.15 9.49 -19.74
N GLY A 249 2.96 10.51 -20.09
CA GLY A 249 3.66 10.65 -21.37
C GLY A 249 2.74 10.91 -22.56
N THR A 250 1.57 10.26 -22.61
CA THR A 250 0.54 10.43 -23.63
C THR A 250 -0.87 10.40 -23.02
N PRO A 251 -1.84 11.11 -23.63
CA PRO A 251 -3.25 11.01 -23.24
C PRO A 251 -3.80 9.58 -23.33
N ARG A 252 -3.36 8.79 -24.32
CA ARG A 252 -3.79 7.38 -24.47
C ARG A 252 -3.30 6.50 -23.31
N GLY A 253 -2.03 6.63 -22.92
CA GLY A 253 -1.50 5.91 -21.77
C GLY A 253 -2.23 6.24 -20.46
N GLN A 254 -2.64 7.50 -20.30
CA GLN A 254 -3.43 7.95 -19.15
C GLN A 254 -4.84 7.36 -19.13
N VAL A 255 -5.54 7.37 -20.27
CA VAL A 255 -6.89 6.78 -20.40
C VAL A 255 -6.84 5.28 -20.13
N SER A 256 -5.87 4.56 -20.70
CA SER A 256 -5.69 3.13 -20.42
C SER A 256 -5.44 2.85 -18.94
N PHE A 257 -4.61 3.65 -18.28
CA PHE A 257 -4.34 3.52 -16.84
C PHE A 257 -5.61 3.69 -16.00
N VAL A 258 -6.39 4.75 -16.26
CA VAL A 258 -7.66 5.01 -15.55
C VAL A 258 -8.67 3.90 -15.79
N LEU A 259 -8.89 3.52 -17.05
CA LEU A 259 -9.91 2.52 -17.41
C LEU A 259 -9.57 1.14 -16.85
N ILE A 260 -8.31 0.69 -16.99
CA ILE A 260 -7.89 -0.61 -16.46
C ILE A 260 -8.06 -0.63 -14.95
N ALA A 261 -7.63 0.42 -14.23
CA ALA A 261 -7.78 0.49 -12.78
C ALA A 261 -9.26 0.50 -12.37
N ALA A 262 -10.11 1.30 -13.04
CA ALA A 262 -11.54 1.38 -12.74
C ALA A 262 -12.27 0.05 -13.00
N LEU A 263 -11.95 -0.64 -14.10
CA LEU A 263 -12.55 -1.93 -14.44
C LEU A 263 -12.18 -3.02 -13.43
N ILE A 264 -10.91 -3.07 -13.02
CA ILE A 264 -10.47 -4.04 -12.00
C ILE A 264 -11.05 -3.67 -10.62
N ALA A 265 -11.20 -2.38 -10.31
CA ALA A 265 -11.88 -1.95 -9.09
C ALA A 265 -13.35 -2.42 -9.06
N ALA A 266 -14.08 -2.18 -10.16
CA ALA A 266 -15.47 -2.60 -10.29
C ALA A 266 -15.62 -4.13 -10.20
N SER A 267 -14.75 -4.89 -10.87
CA SER A 267 -14.80 -6.35 -10.83
C SER A 267 -14.45 -6.93 -9.46
N SER A 268 -13.57 -6.27 -8.70
CA SER A 268 -13.19 -6.70 -7.34
C SER A 268 -14.34 -6.52 -6.34
N MET A 269 -15.18 -5.51 -6.56
CA MET A 269 -16.33 -5.17 -5.69
C MET A 269 -17.63 -5.85 -6.12
N TRP A 270 -17.71 -6.39 -7.34
CA TRP A 270 -18.89 -7.10 -7.84
C TRP A 270 -19.16 -8.35 -7.00
N ARG A 271 -20.44 -8.57 -6.64
CA ARG A 271 -20.90 -9.65 -5.77
C ARG A 271 -21.29 -10.90 -6.55
#